data_AF-A0A951D072-F1
#
_entry.id   AF-A0A951D072-F1
#
_cell.length_a   1.000
_cell.length_b   1.000
_cell.length_c   1.000
_cell.angle_alpha   90.00
_cell.angle_beta   90.00
_cell.angle_gamma   90.00
#
_symmetry.space_group_name_H-M   'P 1'
#
loop_
_entity.id
_entity.type
_entity.pdbx_description
1 polymer ?
#
loop_
_entity_poly.entity_id
_entity_poly.type
_entity_poly.pdbx_seq_one_letter_code
_entity_poly.pdbx_strand_id
1 'polypeptide(L)'
;YSATKTGADLLVSSYYHTYGLETVICRGSNNYGPHQYPEKLIPLMILNALASDRLPVYGDGGNVRNWLFVEDFARGIGHALLHGEPGEVYNCGGPDECDNLAVVNRIIELTGADPDLIEFVTDRPGHDRRYSLSSAKLQALGWRAQVRFDEGLARTVDWYRDNEWWWGPVRSGDYREYYERHYGRALKA
;
A
#
# COMPACT_ATOMS: atom_id res chain seq x y z
N TYR A 1 -11.53 10.52 0.84
CA TYR A 1 -10.50 10.00 -0.09
C TYR A 1 -11.11 9.15 -1.19
N SER A 2 -11.74 8.01 -0.91
CA SER A 2 -12.29 7.12 -1.96
C SER A 2 -13.35 7.82 -2.83
N ALA A 3 -14.31 8.53 -2.21
CA ALA A 3 -15.34 9.27 -2.94
C ALA A 3 -14.78 10.29 -3.95
N THR A 4 -13.68 10.99 -3.60
CA THR A 4 -13.06 11.95 -4.52
C THR A 4 -12.34 11.26 -5.68
N LYS A 5 -11.80 10.05 -5.47
CA LYS A 5 -11.23 9.23 -6.56
C LYS A 5 -12.31 8.66 -7.48
N THR A 6 -13.45 8.21 -6.94
CA THR A 6 -14.60 7.82 -7.78
C THR A 6 -15.11 9.00 -8.61
N GLY A 7 -15.19 10.20 -8.03
CA GLY A 7 -15.54 11.41 -8.78
C GLY A 7 -14.58 11.70 -9.93
N ALA A 8 -13.27 11.52 -9.73
CA ALA A 8 -12.27 11.67 -10.79
C ALA A 8 -12.43 10.63 -11.90
N ASP A 9 -12.67 9.36 -11.58
CA ASP A 9 -12.94 8.31 -12.57
C ASP A 9 -14.14 8.66 -13.47
N LEU A 10 -15.21 9.18 -12.87
CA LEU A 10 -16.40 9.60 -13.62
C LEU A 10 -16.12 10.80 -14.53
N LEU A 11 -15.27 11.73 -14.11
CA LEU A 11 -14.84 12.86 -14.96
C LEU A 11 -13.98 12.39 -16.14
N VAL A 12 -13.05 11.45 -15.92
CA VAL A 12 -12.24 10.88 -17.00
C VAL A 12 -13.14 10.16 -18.02
N SER A 13 -14.05 9.31 -17.53
CA SER A 13 -15.01 8.58 -18.39
C SER A 13 -15.93 9.52 -19.18
N SER A 14 -16.40 10.62 -18.57
CA SER A 14 -17.27 11.57 -19.28
C SER A 14 -16.56 12.27 -20.44
N TYR A 15 -15.25 12.54 -20.33
CA TYR A 15 -14.46 13.13 -21.41
C TYR A 15 -14.28 12.16 -22.59
N TYR A 16 -14.10 10.87 -22.33
CA TYR A 16 -14.11 9.86 -23.38
C TYR A 16 -15.46 9.82 -24.11
N HIS A 17 -16.57 9.70 -23.38
CA HIS A 17 -17.90 9.58 -23.98
C HIS A 17 -18.38 10.84 -24.70
N THR A 18 -17.98 12.02 -24.23
CA THR A 18 -18.46 13.31 -24.77
C THR A 18 -17.58 13.82 -25.91
N TYR A 19 -16.26 13.68 -25.77
CA TYR A 19 -15.29 14.31 -26.67
C TYR A 19 -14.42 13.31 -27.43
N GLY A 20 -14.55 12.00 -27.16
CA GLY A 20 -13.69 10.99 -27.77
C GLY A 20 -12.23 11.06 -27.32
N LEU A 21 -11.95 11.71 -26.17
CA LEU A 21 -10.59 11.73 -25.63
C LEU A 21 -10.19 10.33 -25.20
N GLU A 22 -9.17 9.75 -25.84
CA GLU A 22 -8.68 8.42 -25.52
C GLU A 22 -8.10 8.38 -24.11
N THR A 23 -8.79 7.70 -23.20
CA THR A 23 -8.40 7.56 -21.79
C THR A 23 -8.41 6.11 -21.36
N VAL A 24 -7.56 5.74 -20.41
CA VAL A 24 -7.61 4.43 -19.74
C VAL A 24 -7.54 4.67 -18.23
N ILE A 25 -8.36 3.96 -17.45
CA ILE A 25 -8.34 4.03 -15.98
C ILE A 25 -7.76 2.73 -15.43
N CYS A 26 -6.68 2.82 -14.66
CA CYS A 26 -6.07 1.68 -13.96
C CYS A 26 -6.29 1.79 -12.45
N ARG A 27 -6.97 0.81 -11.86
CA ARG A 27 -7.30 0.77 -10.43
C ARG A 27 -6.43 -0.25 -9.71
N GLY A 28 -5.42 0.25 -9.00
CA GLY A 28 -4.51 -0.57 -8.19
C GLY A 28 -5.11 -1.03 -6.86
N SER A 29 -4.69 -2.19 -6.37
CA SER A 29 -4.91 -2.58 -4.96
C SER A 29 -3.91 -1.88 -4.02
N ASN A 30 -3.81 -2.33 -2.76
CA ASN A 30 -2.87 -1.76 -1.80
C ASN A 30 -1.43 -1.97 -2.25
N ASN A 31 -0.78 -0.87 -2.61
CA ASN A 31 0.61 -0.86 -3.04
C ASN A 31 1.56 -0.87 -1.85
N TYR A 32 2.71 -1.53 -2.02
CA TYR A 32 3.81 -1.54 -1.06
C TYR A 32 5.15 -1.74 -1.76
N GLY A 33 6.23 -1.32 -1.11
CA GLY A 33 7.59 -1.45 -1.64
C GLY A 33 8.49 -0.27 -1.31
N PRO A 34 9.63 -0.16 -2.03
CA PRO A 34 10.56 0.97 -1.96
C PRO A 34 9.87 2.33 -2.06
N HIS A 35 10.45 3.32 -1.38
CA HIS A 35 10.02 4.73 -1.43
C HIS A 35 8.59 5.04 -0.93
N GLN A 36 7.92 4.10 -0.27
CA GLN A 36 6.60 4.36 0.31
C GLN A 36 6.71 5.28 1.54
N TYR A 37 5.98 6.38 1.56
CA TYR A 37 6.01 7.31 2.70
C TYR A 37 5.59 6.60 4.02
N PRO A 38 6.29 6.83 5.15
CA PRO A 38 6.14 6.05 6.38
C PRO A 38 4.86 6.33 7.20
N GLU A 39 3.81 6.85 6.55
CA GLU A 39 2.45 6.95 7.14
C GLU A 39 1.60 5.70 6.88
N LYS A 40 2.03 4.82 5.95
CA LYS A 40 1.29 3.62 5.55
C LYS A 40 1.71 2.43 6.41
N LEU A 41 0.82 1.43 6.54
CA LEU A 41 1.01 0.27 7.41
C LEU A 41 2.40 -0.36 7.29
N ILE A 42 2.79 -0.83 6.10
CA ILE A 42 4.05 -1.56 5.91
C ILE A 42 5.28 -0.72 6.28
N PRO A 43 5.51 0.48 5.71
CA PRO A 43 6.70 1.25 6.06
C PRO A 43 6.70 1.76 7.51
N LEU A 44 5.54 2.11 8.06
CA LEU A 44 5.39 2.45 9.49
C LEU A 44 5.87 1.30 10.37
N MET A 45 5.36 0.10 10.13
CA MET A 45 5.65 -1.08 10.93
C MET A 45 7.11 -1.51 10.81
N ILE A 46 7.68 -1.46 9.60
CA ILE A 46 9.11 -1.76 9.38
C ILE A 46 9.99 -0.78 10.16
N LEU A 47 9.78 0.53 9.99
CA LEU A 47 10.63 1.54 10.64
C LEU A 47 10.46 1.54 12.17
N ASN A 48 9.25 1.30 12.67
CA ASN A 48 9.04 1.18 14.11
C ASN A 48 9.70 -0.09 14.65
N ALA A 49 9.57 -1.23 13.96
CA ALA A 49 10.19 -2.48 14.36
C ALA A 49 11.73 -2.36 14.40
N LEU A 50 12.34 -1.75 13.38
CA LEU A 50 13.79 -1.50 13.33
C LEU A 50 14.29 -0.57 14.45
N ALA A 51 13.44 0.35 14.93
CA ALA A 51 13.75 1.28 16.03
C ALA A 51 13.27 0.80 17.40
N SER A 52 12.71 -0.41 17.50
CA SER A 52 12.05 -0.92 18.70
C SER A 52 10.96 0.00 19.25
N ASP A 53 10.25 0.72 18.38
CA ASP A 53 9.05 1.51 18.70
C ASP A 53 7.80 0.62 18.75
N ARG A 54 6.71 1.14 19.33
CA ARG A 54 5.41 0.46 19.35
C ARG A 54 4.86 0.28 17.94
N LEU A 55 4.14 -0.81 17.71
CA LEU A 55 3.55 -1.20 16.43
C LEU A 55 2.02 -1.03 16.52
N PRO A 56 1.47 0.15 16.17
CA PRO A 56 0.07 0.47 16.39
C PRO A 56 -0.85 -0.23 15.37
N VAL A 57 -1.58 -1.24 15.82
CA VAL A 57 -2.55 -2.01 15.02
C VAL A 57 -3.97 -1.48 15.26
N TYR A 58 -4.63 -1.01 14.20
CA TYR A 58 -6.00 -0.51 14.28
C TYR A 58 -7.03 -1.62 14.53
N GLY A 59 -7.90 -1.41 15.51
CA GLY A 59 -9.00 -2.33 15.83
C GLY A 59 -8.48 -3.67 16.32
N ASP A 60 -8.91 -4.75 15.67
CA ASP A 60 -8.45 -6.12 15.92
C ASP A 60 -7.33 -6.56 14.94
N GLY A 61 -6.91 -5.69 14.02
CA GLY A 61 -5.95 -6.02 12.96
C GLY A 61 -6.50 -6.92 11.85
N GLY A 62 -7.76 -7.34 11.90
CA GLY A 62 -8.34 -8.28 10.94
C GLY A 62 -8.80 -7.66 9.61
N ASN A 63 -8.47 -6.40 9.34
CA ASN A 63 -8.79 -5.77 8.05
C ASN A 63 -7.95 -6.41 6.94
N VAL A 64 -8.61 -6.91 5.90
CA VAL A 64 -7.99 -7.62 4.79
C VAL A 64 -7.69 -6.67 3.64
N ARG A 65 -6.50 -6.77 3.08
CA ARG A 65 -6.07 -6.01 1.90
C ARG A 65 -5.50 -6.95 0.85
N ASN A 66 -5.69 -6.58 -0.41
CA ASN A 66 -5.04 -7.21 -1.55
C ASN A 66 -3.74 -6.45 -1.84
N TRP A 67 -2.59 -7.11 -1.68
CA TRP A 67 -1.27 -6.46 -1.70
C TRP A 67 -0.58 -6.63 -3.04
N LEU A 68 -0.15 -5.51 -3.64
CA LEU A 68 0.53 -5.45 -4.93
C LEU A 68 1.89 -4.76 -4.77
N PHE A 69 2.95 -5.42 -5.19
CA PHE A 69 4.28 -4.84 -5.17
C PHE A 69 4.37 -3.65 -6.14
N VAL A 70 4.98 -2.54 -5.72
CA VAL A 70 4.92 -1.26 -6.44
C VAL A 70 5.44 -1.34 -7.88
N GLU A 71 6.47 -2.14 -8.14
CA GLU A 71 7.00 -2.35 -9.50
C GLU A 71 6.01 -3.10 -10.41
N ASP A 72 5.25 -4.04 -9.85
CA ASP A 72 4.19 -4.73 -10.60
C ASP A 72 3.05 -3.78 -10.94
N PHE A 73 2.71 -2.85 -10.04
CA PHE A 73 1.70 -1.84 -10.35
C PHE A 73 2.17 -0.87 -11.43
N ALA A 74 3.43 -0.41 -11.37
CA ALA A 74 4.02 0.43 -12.41
C ALA A 74 3.98 -0.27 -13.78
N ARG A 75 4.36 -1.54 -13.83
CA ARG A 75 4.21 -2.38 -15.05
C ARG A 75 2.74 -2.50 -15.48
N GLY A 76 1.81 -2.66 -14.54
CA GLY A 76 0.38 -2.76 -14.82
C GLY A 76 -0.21 -1.49 -15.43
N ILE A 77 0.22 -0.31 -14.95
CA ILE A 77 -0.15 0.98 -15.54
C ILE A 77 0.37 1.08 -16.97
N GLY A 78 1.66 0.80 -17.18
CA GLY A 78 2.26 0.83 -18.52
C GLY A 78 1.60 -0.17 -19.49
N HIS A 79 1.28 -1.37 -19.01
CA HIS A 79 0.61 -2.40 -19.80
C HIS A 79 -0.82 -2.00 -20.19
N ALA A 80 -1.59 -1.46 -19.24
CA ALA A 80 -2.93 -0.96 -19.52
C ALA A 80 -2.91 0.23 -20.49
N LEU A 81 -1.90 1.09 -20.42
CA LEU A 81 -1.73 2.21 -21.35
C LEU A 81 -1.42 1.73 -22.78
N LEU A 82 -0.56 0.72 -22.94
CA LEU A 82 -0.10 0.25 -24.26
C LEU A 82 -1.05 -0.74 -24.95
N HIS A 83 -1.82 -1.49 -24.17
CA HIS A 83 -2.62 -2.61 -24.65
C HIS A 83 -4.10 -2.53 -24.27
N GLY A 84 -4.47 -1.53 -23.47
CA GLY A 84 -5.86 -1.30 -23.09
C GLY A 84 -6.65 -0.64 -24.21
N GLU A 85 -7.95 -0.87 -24.20
CA GLU A 85 -8.90 -0.22 -25.10
C GLU A 85 -9.24 1.19 -24.56
N PRO A 86 -9.29 2.22 -25.42
CA PRO A 86 -9.76 3.54 -25.00
C PRO A 86 -11.15 3.51 -24.36
N GLY A 87 -11.32 4.28 -23.30
CA GLY A 87 -12.55 4.37 -22.50
C GLY A 87 -12.68 3.31 -21.42
N GLU A 88 -11.84 2.27 -21.44
CA GLU A 88 -12.00 1.13 -20.55
C GLU A 88 -11.27 1.32 -19.20
N VAL A 89 -11.79 0.58 -18.21
CA VAL A 89 -11.22 0.48 -16.87
C VAL A 89 -10.57 -0.89 -16.67
N TYR A 90 -9.39 -0.92 -16.07
CA TYR A 90 -8.64 -2.12 -15.74
C TYR A 90 -8.29 -2.16 -14.25
N ASN A 91 -8.74 -3.20 -13.55
CA ASN A 91 -8.26 -3.47 -12.19
C ASN A 91 -6.87 -4.12 -12.27
N CYS A 92 -5.96 -3.63 -11.44
CA CYS A 92 -4.61 -4.13 -11.27
C CYS A 92 -4.40 -4.46 -9.79
N GLY A 93 -4.95 -5.60 -9.38
CA GLY A 93 -4.78 -6.18 -8.06
C GLY A 93 -3.58 -7.13 -7.99
N GLY A 94 -3.02 -7.22 -6.78
CA GLY A 94 -1.96 -8.16 -6.47
C GLY A 94 -2.44 -9.60 -6.32
N PRO A 95 -1.52 -10.55 -6.20
CA PRO A 95 -1.86 -11.97 -6.25
C PRO A 95 -2.26 -12.58 -4.90
N ASP A 96 -2.18 -11.79 -3.81
CA ASP A 96 -2.34 -12.23 -2.43
C ASP A 96 -3.28 -11.31 -1.63
N GLU A 97 -4.00 -11.91 -0.68
CA GLU A 97 -4.74 -11.18 0.36
C GLU A 97 -4.18 -11.55 1.72
N CYS A 98 -3.99 -10.52 2.56
CA CYS A 98 -3.57 -10.71 3.94
C CYS A 98 -4.32 -9.73 4.83
N ASP A 99 -4.66 -10.16 6.04
CA ASP A 99 -5.09 -9.25 7.09
C ASP A 99 -3.88 -8.47 7.65
N ASN A 100 -4.15 -7.31 8.27
CA ASN A 100 -3.09 -6.43 8.75
C ASN A 100 -2.24 -7.09 9.84
N LEU A 101 -2.82 -7.95 10.69
CA LEU A 101 -2.09 -8.60 11.78
C LEU A 101 -1.08 -9.63 11.22
N ALA A 102 -1.46 -10.40 10.21
CA ALA A 102 -0.55 -11.29 9.49
C ALA A 102 0.63 -10.52 8.87
N VAL A 103 0.37 -9.34 8.29
CA VAL A 103 1.43 -8.47 7.76
C VAL A 103 2.38 -8.01 8.86
N VAL A 104 1.86 -7.56 10.00
CA VAL A 104 2.66 -7.08 11.13
C VAL A 104 3.52 -8.19 11.71
N ASN A 105 2.94 -9.37 11.96
CA ASN A 105 3.68 -10.53 12.44
C ASN A 105 4.80 -10.92 11.48
N ARG A 106 4.54 -10.91 10.17
CA ARG A 106 5.56 -11.21 9.18
C ARG A 106 6.69 -10.19 9.16
N ILE A 107 6.39 -8.90 9.34
CA ILE A 107 7.40 -7.86 9.48
C ILE A 107 8.27 -8.12 10.73
N ILE A 108 7.66 -8.45 11.86
CA ILE A 108 8.35 -8.76 13.11
C ILE A 108 9.34 -9.91 12.92
N GLU A 109 8.93 -10.99 12.24
CA GLU A 109 9.80 -12.11 11.89
C GLU A 109 11.00 -11.68 11.02
N LEU A 110 10.74 -10.88 9.98
CA LEU A 110 11.76 -10.41 9.04
C LEU A 110 12.74 -9.41 9.66
N THR A 111 12.29 -8.59 10.62
CA THR A 111 13.14 -7.62 11.31
C THR A 111 13.84 -8.20 12.54
N GLY A 112 13.32 -9.30 13.11
CA GLY A 112 13.75 -9.85 14.40
C GLY A 112 13.29 -9.00 15.59
N ALA A 113 12.19 -8.27 15.44
CA ALA A 113 11.67 -7.40 16.50
C ALA A 113 10.93 -8.20 17.59
N ASP A 114 10.68 -7.56 18.73
CA ASP A 114 9.92 -8.17 19.82
C ASP A 114 8.40 -8.13 19.50
N PRO A 115 7.69 -9.26 19.48
CA PRO A 115 6.23 -9.29 19.30
C PRO A 115 5.46 -8.45 20.33
N ASP A 116 6.01 -8.23 21.52
CA ASP A 116 5.39 -7.42 22.58
C ASP A 116 5.35 -5.92 22.23
N LEU A 117 5.96 -5.50 21.11
CA LEU A 117 5.82 -4.16 20.57
C LEU A 117 4.45 -3.89 19.95
N ILE A 118 3.67 -4.93 19.62
CA ILE A 118 2.30 -4.78 19.11
C ILE A 118 1.43 -4.06 20.14
N GLU A 119 0.71 -3.05 19.66
CA GLU A 119 -0.25 -2.31 20.46
C GLU A 119 -1.54 -2.10 19.66
N PHE A 120 -2.66 -2.60 20.19
CA PHE A 120 -3.95 -2.34 19.57
C PHE A 120 -4.44 -0.94 19.90
N VAL A 121 -4.77 -0.17 18.86
CA VAL A 121 -5.27 1.21 18.96
C VAL A 121 -6.69 1.31 18.41
N THR A 122 -7.42 2.35 18.81
CA THR A 122 -8.79 2.58 18.35
C THR A 122 -8.88 2.58 16.83
N ASP A 123 -9.82 1.82 16.28
CA ASP A 123 -10.00 1.72 14.83
C ASP A 123 -10.40 3.05 14.20
N ARG A 124 -10.17 3.18 12.90
CA ARG A 124 -10.55 4.36 12.13
C ARG A 124 -12.07 4.38 11.89
N PRO A 125 -12.75 5.52 12.07
CA PRO A 125 -14.14 5.65 11.66
C PRO A 125 -14.35 5.32 10.18
N GLY A 126 -15.28 4.40 9.90
CA GLY A 126 -15.60 3.96 8.53
C GLY A 126 -14.51 3.12 7.86
N HIS A 127 -13.72 2.37 8.64
CA HIS A 127 -12.65 1.53 8.08
C HIS A 127 -13.21 0.33 7.33
N ASP A 128 -13.07 0.33 5.99
CA ASP A 128 -13.50 -0.80 5.18
C ASP A 128 -12.77 -2.09 5.59
N ARG A 129 -13.56 -3.15 5.81
CA ARG A 129 -13.06 -4.41 6.39
C ARG A 129 -12.20 -5.19 5.41
N ARG A 130 -12.58 -5.29 4.14
CA ARG A 130 -11.88 -6.10 3.14
C ARG A 130 -11.87 -5.43 1.77
N TYR A 131 -10.69 -5.40 1.15
CA TYR A 131 -10.53 -5.07 -0.26
C TYR A 131 -9.96 -6.26 -1.02
N SER A 132 -10.59 -6.57 -2.15
CA SER A 132 -10.28 -7.68 -3.05
C SER A 132 -10.54 -7.24 -4.48
N LEU A 133 -9.55 -7.34 -5.36
CA LEU A 133 -9.69 -6.94 -6.75
C LEU A 133 -9.44 -8.15 -7.65
N SER A 134 -10.33 -8.36 -8.61
CA SER A 134 -10.05 -9.25 -9.74
C SER A 134 -9.33 -8.48 -10.84
N SER A 135 -8.15 -8.96 -11.23
CA SER A 135 -7.35 -8.43 -12.34
C SER A 135 -7.62 -9.14 -13.67
N ALA A 136 -8.67 -9.97 -13.76
CA ALA A 136 -8.91 -10.86 -14.90
C ALA A 136 -8.91 -10.14 -16.26
N LYS A 137 -9.49 -8.94 -16.32
CA LYS A 137 -9.53 -8.14 -17.55
C LYS A 137 -8.14 -7.68 -18.01
N LEU A 138 -7.31 -7.20 -17.10
CA LEU A 138 -5.93 -6.80 -17.41
C LEU A 138 -5.06 -8.03 -17.73
N GLN A 139 -5.33 -9.15 -17.05
CA GLN A 139 -4.67 -10.44 -17.31
C GLN A 139 -4.99 -11.04 -18.68
N ALA A 140 -6.20 -10.79 -19.20
CA ALA A 140 -6.58 -11.18 -20.56
C ALA A 140 -5.74 -10.45 -21.63
N LEU A 141 -5.19 -9.28 -21.30
CA LEU A 141 -4.22 -8.55 -22.14
C LEU A 141 -2.79 -9.06 -21.98
N GLY A 142 -2.55 -10.10 -21.17
CA GLY A 142 -1.23 -10.70 -20.97
C GLY A 142 -0.46 -10.18 -19.75
N TRP A 143 -0.99 -9.22 -19.00
CA TRP A 143 -0.34 -8.75 -17.77
C TRP A 143 -0.44 -9.77 -16.63
N ARG A 144 0.62 -9.91 -15.84
CA ARG A 144 0.62 -10.69 -14.59
C ARG A 144 1.50 -9.98 -13.57
N ALA A 145 1.07 -9.95 -12.31
CA ALA A 145 1.97 -9.63 -11.20
C ALA A 145 3.06 -10.71 -11.10
N GLN A 146 4.30 -10.28 -10.89
CA GLN A 146 5.48 -11.14 -10.86
C GLN A 146 5.91 -11.46 -9.43
N VAL A 147 5.59 -10.60 -8.47
CA VAL A 147 6.06 -10.71 -7.09
C VAL A 147 4.92 -11.19 -6.19
N ARG A 148 5.15 -12.30 -5.48
CA ARG A 148 4.25 -12.76 -4.40
C ARG A 148 4.44 -11.91 -3.15
N PHE A 149 3.42 -11.86 -2.29
CA PHE A 149 3.43 -10.98 -1.13
C PHE A 149 4.63 -11.21 -0.23
N ASP A 150 4.91 -12.46 0.13
CA ASP A 150 5.99 -12.83 1.05
C ASP A 150 7.37 -12.39 0.53
N GLU A 151 7.66 -12.69 -0.75
CA GLU A 151 8.89 -12.27 -1.42
C GLU A 151 9.02 -10.74 -1.46
N GLY A 152 7.95 -10.06 -1.90
CA GLY A 152 7.96 -8.60 -1.98
C GLY A 152 8.10 -7.94 -0.62
N LEU A 153 7.56 -8.54 0.44
CA LEU A 153 7.64 -7.99 1.80
C LEU A 153 9.06 -8.10 2.33
N ALA A 154 9.72 -9.25 2.13
CA ALA A 154 11.15 -9.42 2.45
C ALA A 154 12.01 -8.38 1.71
N ARG A 155 11.82 -8.23 0.38
CA ARG A 155 12.50 -7.20 -0.42
C ARG A 155 12.26 -5.78 0.11
N THR A 156 11.05 -5.52 0.60
CA THR A 156 10.68 -4.21 1.15
C THR A 156 11.41 -3.96 2.47
N VAL A 157 11.45 -4.96 3.37
CA VAL A 157 12.18 -4.87 4.65
C VAL A 157 13.66 -4.60 4.41
N ASP A 158 14.29 -5.36 3.51
CA ASP A 158 15.71 -5.19 3.16
C ASP A 158 15.95 -3.79 2.58
N TRP A 159 15.06 -3.31 1.72
CA TRP A 159 15.17 -1.96 1.17
C TRP A 159 15.15 -0.89 2.27
N TYR A 160 14.25 -0.97 3.26
CA TYR A 160 14.26 -0.02 4.38
C TYR A 160 15.50 -0.17 5.26
N ARG A 161 16.03 -1.38 5.46
CA ARG A 161 17.28 -1.59 6.21
C ARG A 161 18.46 -0.89 5.54
N ASP A 162 18.52 -0.94 4.21
CA ASP A 162 19.69 -0.49 3.45
C ASP A 162 19.60 0.97 2.96
N ASN A 163 18.46 1.65 3.14
CA ASN A 163 18.21 2.97 2.57
C ASN A 163 17.86 4.07 3.60
N GLU A 164 18.57 4.10 4.73
CA GLU A 164 18.43 5.16 5.75
C GLU A 164 18.61 6.57 5.18
N TRP A 165 19.47 6.74 4.19
CA TRP A 165 19.65 8.02 3.50
C TRP A 165 18.34 8.60 2.95
N TRP A 166 17.36 7.74 2.62
CA TRP A 166 16.06 8.16 2.09
C TRP A 166 15.02 8.41 3.18
N TRP A 167 14.82 7.46 4.11
CA TRP A 167 13.77 7.60 5.13
C TRP A 167 14.21 8.38 6.37
N GLY A 168 15.51 8.46 6.66
CA GLY A 168 16.06 9.16 7.82
C GLY A 168 15.61 10.63 7.87
N PRO A 169 15.83 11.42 6.80
CA PRO A 169 15.38 12.81 6.73
C PRO A 169 13.86 12.95 6.87
N VAL A 170 13.09 12.03 6.29
CA VAL A 170 11.63 12.00 6.38
C VAL A 170 11.21 11.82 7.83
N ARG A 171 11.79 10.83 8.53
CA ARG A 171 11.45 10.49 9.92
C ARG A 171 11.90 11.55 10.92
N SER A 172 12.94 12.33 10.61
CA SER A 172 13.44 13.40 11.48
C SER A 172 12.71 14.74 11.34
N GLY A 173 11.95 14.96 10.26
CA GLY A 173 11.26 16.23 9.97
C GLY A 173 9.81 16.25 10.48
N ASP A 174 8.94 16.89 9.69
CA ASP A 174 7.48 17.05 9.95
C ASP A 174 6.76 15.73 10.27
N TYR A 175 7.35 14.59 9.89
CA TYR A 175 6.84 13.27 10.26
C TYR A 175 6.76 13.05 11.78
N ARG A 176 7.70 13.57 12.58
CA ARG A 176 7.63 13.44 14.06
C ARG A 176 6.40 14.13 14.61
N GLU A 177 6.13 15.36 14.16
CA GLU A 177 4.94 16.11 14.56
C GLU A 177 3.66 15.41 14.12
N TYR A 178 3.63 14.88 12.89
CA TYR A 178 2.53 14.04 12.42
C TYR A 178 2.32 12.83 13.34
N TYR A 179 3.39 12.10 13.65
CA TYR A 179 3.34 10.89 14.47
C TYR A 179 2.86 11.19 15.89
N GLU A 180 3.38 12.24 16.52
CA GLU A 180 2.94 12.69 17.85
C GLU A 180 1.48 13.10 17.87
N ARG A 181 1.03 13.89 16.89
CA ARG A 181 -0.36 14.31 16.78
C ARG A 181 -1.30 13.12 16.57
N HIS A 182 -0.86 12.12 15.82
CA HIS A 182 -1.71 11.00 15.40
C HIS A 182 -1.72 9.84 16.40
N TYR A 183 -0.60 9.55 17.07
CA TYR A 183 -0.44 8.45 18.01
C TYR A 183 -0.25 8.89 19.48
N GLY A 184 -0.23 10.19 19.75
CA GLY A 184 -0.13 10.76 21.10
C GLY A 184 1.22 10.53 21.79
N ARG A 185 2.27 10.17 21.03
CA ARG A 185 3.61 9.87 21.57
C ARG A 185 4.72 10.22 20.60
N ALA A 186 5.89 10.54 21.12
CA ALA A 186 7.09 10.75 20.31
C ALA A 186 7.69 9.41 19.83
N LEU A 187 8.31 9.43 18.65
CA LEU A 187 9.20 8.36 18.20
C LEU A 187 10.46 8.33 19.05
N LYS A 188 11.03 7.14 19.31
CA LYS A 188 12.37 7.02 19.87
C LYS A 188 13.37 7.75 18.98
N ALA A 189 14.37 8.36 19.61
CA ALA A 189 15.42 9.14 18.95
C ALA A 189 16.35 8.23 18.15
#